data_AF-A0A3C0NXH4-F1
#
_entry.id   AF-A0A3C0NXH4-F1
#
_cell.length_a   1.000
_cell.length_b   1.000
_cell.length_c   1.000
_cell.angle_alpha   90.00
_cell.angle_beta   90.00
_cell.angle_gamma   90.00
#
_symmetry.space_group_name_H-M   'P 1'
#
loop_
_entity.id
_entity.type
_entity.pdbx_description
1 polymer ?
#
loop_
_entity_poly.entity_id
_entity_poly.type
_entity_poly.pdbx_seq_one_letter_code
_entity_poly.pdbx_strand_id
1 'polypeptide(L)'
;MDFNKTAFEIHNQFRAFAFREYQMPVYREWSILKTQITYQKSTLKVGTLVEETDTYFLLAGVDFNVKLLKDYYPKLWDACKTGNFAQFQRALPFIDQINLRNSQGWCALVIAAYHGHLDIVKALIQHGAQINSTNYKGTTALMYALSHYEMHQNDSVFKYLISCGADTAMQDAHGKNVRDYIAEKGLEILLNNVDA
;
A
#
# COMPACT_ATOMS: atom_id res chain seq x y z
N MET A 1 -9.11 -20.93 -8.20
CA MET A 1 -7.92 -21.79 -8.11
C MET A 1 -8.38 -23.22 -7.97
N ASP A 2 -7.80 -24.13 -8.75
CA ASP A 2 -8.03 -25.56 -8.62
C ASP A 2 -7.01 -26.14 -7.64
N PHE A 3 -7.50 -26.54 -6.47
CA PHE A 3 -6.68 -27.15 -5.42
C PHE A 3 -6.50 -28.65 -5.61
N ASN A 4 -7.24 -29.31 -6.52
CA ASN A 4 -7.10 -30.74 -6.81
C ASN A 4 -5.91 -31.03 -7.74
N LYS A 5 -4.77 -30.44 -7.42
CA LYS A 5 -3.53 -30.42 -8.18
C LYS A 5 -2.33 -30.57 -7.25
N THR A 6 -1.15 -30.85 -7.80
CA THR A 6 0.09 -30.87 -7.02
C THR A 6 0.35 -29.50 -6.39
N ALA A 7 1.06 -29.47 -5.26
CA ALA A 7 1.45 -28.23 -4.60
C ALA A 7 2.20 -27.28 -5.54
N PHE A 8 3.01 -27.84 -6.44
CA PHE A 8 3.72 -27.08 -7.48
C PHE A 8 2.75 -26.45 -8.51
N GLU A 9 1.77 -27.20 -9.01
CA GLU A 9 0.76 -26.66 -9.92
C GLU A 9 -0.11 -25.59 -9.23
N ILE A 10 -0.49 -25.78 -7.97
CA ILE A 10 -1.20 -24.77 -7.18
C ILE A 10 -0.33 -23.52 -7.06
N HIS A 11 0.94 -23.65 -6.68
CA HIS A 11 1.89 -22.54 -6.59
C HIS A 11 1.96 -21.76 -7.92
N ASN A 12 2.05 -22.46 -9.05
CA ASN A 12 2.10 -21.86 -10.37
C ASN A 12 0.80 -21.17 -10.77
N GLN A 13 -0.37 -21.74 -10.42
CA GLN A 13 -1.65 -21.04 -10.61
C GLN A 13 -1.65 -19.69 -9.88
N PHE A 14 -1.33 -19.69 -8.58
CA PHE A 14 -1.29 -18.44 -7.81
C PHE A 14 -0.31 -17.42 -8.39
N ARG A 15 0.87 -17.86 -8.82
CA ARG A 15 1.84 -16.98 -9.50
C ARG A 15 1.32 -16.42 -10.81
N ALA A 16 0.65 -17.24 -11.62
CA ALA A 16 0.10 -16.81 -12.90
C ALA A 16 -1.01 -15.76 -12.77
N PHE A 17 -1.75 -15.77 -11.65
CA PHE A 17 -2.82 -14.81 -11.38
C PHE A 17 -2.41 -13.67 -10.43
N ALA A 18 -1.16 -13.62 -9.97
CA ALA A 18 -0.65 -12.58 -9.08
C ALA A 18 -0.09 -11.40 -9.89
N PHE A 19 -0.98 -10.49 -10.30
CA PHE A 19 -0.62 -9.28 -11.02
C PHE A 19 -1.37 -8.07 -10.46
N ARG A 20 -0.81 -7.44 -9.43
CA ARG A 20 -1.48 -6.48 -8.53
C ARG A 20 -2.20 -5.32 -9.21
N GLU A 21 -1.69 -4.83 -10.33
CA GLU A 21 -2.32 -3.75 -11.09
C GLU A 21 -3.68 -4.16 -11.69
N TYR A 22 -3.89 -5.46 -11.91
CA TYR A 22 -5.10 -6.01 -12.52
C TYR A 22 -5.88 -6.87 -11.51
N GLN A 23 -5.23 -7.87 -10.92
CA GLN A 23 -5.85 -8.79 -9.96
C GLN A 23 -4.81 -9.50 -9.08
N MET A 24 -5.23 -9.82 -7.87
CA MET A 24 -4.52 -10.76 -6.99
C MET A 24 -5.39 -12.01 -6.82
N PRO A 25 -4.79 -13.21 -6.76
CA PRO A 25 -5.55 -14.43 -6.50
C PRO A 25 -6.21 -14.35 -5.13
N VAL A 26 -7.46 -14.80 -5.04
CA VAL A 26 -8.25 -14.71 -3.82
C VAL A 26 -8.52 -16.10 -3.25
N TYR A 27 -8.45 -16.19 -1.92
CA TYR A 27 -8.95 -17.34 -1.17
C TYR A 27 -9.83 -16.83 -0.02
N ARG A 28 -11.09 -17.24 -0.02
CA ARG A 28 -12.14 -16.67 0.84
C ARG A 28 -12.22 -15.15 0.66
N GLU A 29 -12.15 -14.37 1.73
CA GLU A 29 -12.17 -12.90 1.73
C GLU A 29 -10.79 -12.24 1.57
N TRP A 30 -9.72 -13.02 1.41
CA TRP A 30 -8.35 -12.50 1.33
C TRP A 30 -7.76 -12.61 -0.07
N SER A 31 -7.22 -11.50 -0.55
CA SER A 31 -6.17 -11.54 -1.57
C SER A 31 -4.95 -12.28 -1.02
N ILE A 32 -4.31 -13.09 -1.86
CA ILE A 32 -3.15 -13.91 -1.51
C ILE A 32 -1.93 -13.31 -2.18
N LEU A 33 -0.95 -12.90 -1.37
CA LEU A 33 0.26 -12.22 -1.81
C LEU A 33 1.20 -13.19 -2.54
N LYS A 34 1.43 -14.34 -1.93
CA LYS A 34 2.30 -15.40 -2.44
C LYS A 34 1.95 -16.73 -1.81
N THR A 35 2.49 -17.81 -2.37
CA THR A 35 2.32 -19.16 -1.84
C THR A 35 3.66 -19.79 -1.51
N GLN A 36 3.66 -20.71 -0.53
CA GLN A 36 4.84 -21.48 -0.15
C GLN A 36 4.46 -22.96 -0.05
N ILE A 37 5.25 -23.83 -0.67
CA ILE A 37 5.09 -25.28 -0.54
C ILE A 37 5.81 -25.73 0.72
N THR A 38 5.16 -26.56 1.52
CA THR A 38 5.75 -27.12 2.75
C THR A 38 6.29 -28.53 2.50
N TYR A 39 7.08 -29.07 3.43
CA TYR A 39 7.48 -30.48 3.40
C TYR A 39 6.44 -31.43 4.02
N GLN A 40 5.38 -30.89 4.62
CA GLN A 40 4.34 -31.68 5.30
C GLN A 40 3.28 -32.14 4.30
N LYS A 41 2.80 -33.36 4.49
CA LYS A 41 1.68 -33.94 3.73
C LYS A 41 0.54 -34.29 4.67
N SER A 42 -0.61 -33.63 4.50
CA SER A 42 -1.83 -34.00 5.22
C SER A 42 -2.51 -35.23 4.61
N THR A 43 -3.18 -36.01 5.44
CA THR A 43 -4.07 -37.13 5.03
C THR A 43 -5.50 -36.67 4.74
N LEU A 44 -5.78 -35.38 4.96
CA LEU A 44 -7.07 -34.75 4.71
C LEU A 44 -7.38 -34.73 3.21
N LYS A 45 -8.67 -34.54 2.90
CA LYS A 45 -9.09 -34.30 1.51
C LYS A 45 -8.36 -33.08 0.95
N VAL A 46 -7.96 -33.17 -0.31
CA VAL A 46 -7.28 -32.10 -1.02
C VAL A 46 -8.13 -30.83 -1.05
N GLY A 47 -7.50 -29.68 -0.81
CA GLY A 47 -8.13 -28.37 -0.69
C GLY A 47 -8.72 -28.06 0.68
N THR A 48 -8.73 -29.02 1.63
CA THR A 48 -9.19 -28.78 2.99
C THR A 48 -8.25 -27.83 3.73
N LEU A 49 -8.82 -26.87 4.48
CA LEU A 49 -8.07 -26.01 5.40
C LEU A 49 -7.53 -26.85 6.56
N VAL A 50 -6.21 -26.84 6.72
CA VAL A 50 -5.48 -27.51 7.80
C VAL A 50 -5.31 -26.57 8.99
N GLU A 51 -4.90 -25.33 8.71
CA GLU A 51 -4.59 -24.32 9.72
C GLU A 51 -4.86 -22.93 9.14
N GLU A 52 -5.33 -22.02 9.98
CA GLU A 52 -5.43 -20.60 9.65
C GLU A 52 -4.74 -19.77 10.73
N THR A 53 -3.89 -18.85 10.30
CA THR A 53 -3.25 -17.84 11.15
C THR A 53 -3.55 -16.44 10.62
N ASP A 54 -3.11 -15.40 11.34
CA ASP A 54 -3.13 -14.04 10.81
C ASP A 54 -2.32 -13.90 9.50
N THR A 55 -1.29 -14.71 9.30
CA THR A 55 -0.36 -14.55 8.16
C THR A 55 -0.69 -15.43 6.96
N TYR A 56 -1.31 -16.59 7.17
CA TYR A 56 -1.55 -17.55 6.11
C TYR A 56 -2.72 -18.50 6.36
N PHE A 57 -3.19 -19.10 5.25
CA PHE A 57 -3.96 -20.34 5.25
C PHE A 57 -3.05 -21.50 4.86
N LEU A 58 -3.14 -22.63 5.56
CA LEU A 58 -2.46 -23.87 5.18
C LEU A 58 -3.50 -24.83 4.61
N LEU A 59 -3.34 -25.22 3.35
CA LEU A 59 -4.25 -26.14 2.67
C LEU A 59 -3.59 -27.48 2.43
N ALA A 60 -4.37 -28.56 2.58
CA ALA A 60 -3.95 -29.90 2.20
C ALA A 60 -3.83 -30.00 0.68
N GLY A 61 -2.66 -30.34 0.16
CA GLY A 61 -2.44 -30.60 -1.27
C GLY A 61 -2.45 -32.09 -1.60
N VAL A 62 -2.38 -32.44 -2.89
CA VAL A 62 -2.31 -33.84 -3.36
C VAL A 62 -1.04 -34.54 -2.85
N ASP A 63 0.08 -33.82 -2.87
CA ASP A 63 1.42 -34.28 -2.52
C ASP A 63 1.95 -33.59 -1.27
N PHE A 64 1.94 -32.25 -1.22
CA PHE A 64 2.39 -31.43 -0.10
C PHE A 64 1.38 -30.36 0.27
N ASN A 65 1.38 -29.90 1.51
CA ASN A 65 0.56 -28.78 1.94
C ASN A 65 1.09 -27.46 1.37
N VAL A 66 0.17 -26.55 1.08
CA VAL A 66 0.47 -25.23 0.51
C VAL A 66 0.03 -24.14 1.48
N LYS A 67 0.96 -23.25 1.84
CA LYS A 67 0.65 -22.01 2.54
C LYS A 67 0.25 -20.94 1.55
N LEU A 68 -0.90 -20.30 1.77
CA LEU A 68 -1.38 -19.13 1.07
C LEU A 68 -1.16 -17.91 1.98
N LEU A 69 -0.18 -17.06 1.68
CA LEU A 69 0.14 -15.90 2.52
C LEU A 69 -0.84 -14.76 2.23
N LYS A 70 -1.46 -14.25 3.30
CA LYS A 70 -2.46 -13.17 3.26
C LYS A 70 -1.82 -11.86 2.77
N ASP A 71 -2.52 -11.15 1.88
CA ASP A 71 -2.11 -9.84 1.38
C ASP A 71 -2.61 -8.71 2.29
N TYR A 72 -1.69 -8.05 2.99
CA TYR A 72 -2.01 -6.97 3.92
C TYR A 72 -1.98 -5.57 3.29
N TYR A 73 -1.53 -5.43 2.04
CA TYR A 73 -1.49 -4.14 1.35
C TYR A 73 -2.85 -3.45 1.25
N PRO A 74 -3.96 -4.13 0.88
CA PRO A 74 -5.28 -3.51 0.88
C PRO A 74 -5.66 -2.94 2.24
N LYS A 75 -5.34 -3.65 3.33
CA LYS A 75 -5.63 -3.20 4.70
C LYS A 75 -4.77 -2.02 5.12
N LEU A 76 -3.50 -2.00 4.72
CA LEU A 76 -2.61 -0.85 4.93
C LEU A 76 -3.16 0.40 4.23
N TRP A 77 -3.52 0.28 2.95
CA TRP A 77 -4.03 1.40 2.17
C TRP A 77 -5.39 1.89 2.66
N ASP A 78 -6.28 0.98 3.05
CA ASP A 78 -7.56 1.33 3.67
C ASP A 78 -7.37 2.07 5.00
N ALA A 79 -6.42 1.64 5.83
CA ALA A 79 -6.04 2.35 7.05
C ALA A 79 -5.49 3.75 6.74
N CYS A 80 -4.63 3.88 5.73
CA CYS A 80 -4.11 5.17 5.27
C CYS A 80 -5.20 6.08 4.71
N LYS A 81 -6.29 5.53 4.19
CA LYS A 81 -7.43 6.30 3.66
C LYS A 81 -8.33 6.79 4.79
N THR A 82 -8.65 5.90 5.73
CA THR A 82 -9.62 6.14 6.81
C THR A 82 -9.01 6.81 8.05
N GLY A 83 -7.69 6.81 8.18
CA GLY A 83 -7.00 7.29 9.38
C GLY A 83 -7.01 6.27 10.52
N ASN A 84 -7.31 5.00 10.22
CA ASN A 84 -7.36 3.94 11.24
C ASN A 84 -5.95 3.51 11.63
N PHE A 85 -5.35 4.22 12.58
CA PHE A 85 -3.99 3.95 13.06
C PHE A 85 -3.82 2.53 13.64
N ALA A 86 -4.85 1.98 14.29
CA ALA A 86 -4.80 0.62 14.85
C ALA A 86 -4.71 -0.44 13.73
N GLN A 87 -5.48 -0.29 12.66
CA GLN A 87 -5.40 -1.17 11.49
C GLN A 87 -4.06 -1.00 10.77
N PHE A 88 -3.57 0.24 10.66
CA PHE A 88 -2.24 0.54 10.12
C PHE A 88 -1.15 -0.22 10.89
N GLN A 89 -1.12 -0.09 12.23
CA GLN A 89 -0.15 -0.78 13.08
C GLN A 89 -0.26 -2.30 12.99
N ARG A 90 -1.48 -2.85 12.85
CA ARG A 90 -1.68 -4.30 12.68
C ARG A 90 -1.17 -4.80 11.33
N ALA A 91 -1.28 -4.00 10.27
CA ALA A 91 -0.84 -4.39 8.93
C ALA A 91 0.68 -4.29 8.76
N LEU A 92 1.30 -3.29 9.38
CA LEU A 92 2.70 -2.90 9.15
C LEU A 92 3.73 -4.04 9.26
N PRO A 93 3.67 -4.98 10.24
CA PRO A 93 4.61 -6.10 10.34
C PRO A 93 4.59 -7.06 9.15
N PHE A 94 3.52 -7.04 8.33
CA PHE A 94 3.33 -7.91 7.18
C PHE A 94 3.64 -7.24 5.85
N ILE A 95 4.14 -6.00 5.88
CA ILE A 95 4.48 -5.21 4.71
C ILE A 95 5.98 -5.31 4.46
N ASP A 96 6.38 -5.91 3.34
CA ASP A 96 7.79 -6.06 2.95
C ASP A 96 8.28 -4.91 2.05
N GLN A 97 7.38 -4.21 1.37
CA GLN A 97 7.70 -3.05 0.51
C GLN A 97 6.75 -1.89 0.81
N ILE A 98 7.17 -0.95 1.65
CA ILE A 98 6.32 0.17 2.11
C ILE A 98 5.89 1.13 0.99
N ASN A 99 6.68 1.20 -0.08
CA ASN A 99 6.45 2.08 -1.23
C ASN A 99 5.65 1.41 -2.36
N LEU A 100 5.13 0.19 -2.14
CA LEU A 100 4.33 -0.51 -3.14
C LEU A 100 3.10 0.32 -3.51
N ARG A 101 2.80 0.33 -4.81
CA ARG A 101 1.70 1.10 -5.40
C ARG A 101 0.48 0.21 -5.64
N ASN A 102 -0.70 0.77 -5.47
CA ASN A 102 -1.96 0.13 -5.86
C ASN A 102 -2.19 0.27 -7.38
N SER A 103 -3.32 -0.25 -7.88
CA SER A 103 -3.69 -0.19 -9.31
C SER A 103 -3.88 1.24 -9.86
N GLN A 104 -4.03 2.24 -8.99
CA GLN A 104 -4.09 3.66 -9.36
C GLN A 104 -2.71 4.33 -9.33
N GLY A 105 -1.67 3.59 -8.93
CA GLY A 105 -0.30 4.06 -8.79
C GLY A 105 -0.01 4.69 -7.44
N TRP A 106 -0.94 4.65 -6.49
CA TRP A 106 -0.78 5.32 -5.20
C TRP A 106 -0.07 4.40 -4.21
N CYS A 107 0.98 4.89 -3.56
CA CYS A 107 1.57 4.22 -2.40
C CYS A 107 0.89 4.68 -1.10
N ALA A 108 1.21 4.02 0.01
CA ALA A 108 0.64 4.32 1.32
C ALA A 108 0.83 5.79 1.73
N LEU A 109 2.02 6.37 1.46
CA LEU A 109 2.33 7.77 1.80
C LEU A 109 1.44 8.75 1.04
N VAL A 110 1.23 8.52 -0.27
CA VAL A 110 0.36 9.36 -1.10
C VAL A 110 -1.08 9.33 -0.60
N ILE A 111 -1.59 8.14 -0.25
CA ILE A 111 -2.95 7.98 0.30
C ILE A 111 -3.10 8.74 1.62
N ALA A 112 -2.19 8.50 2.58
CA ALA A 112 -2.25 9.16 3.88
C ALA A 112 -2.11 10.68 3.77
N ALA A 113 -1.27 11.16 2.85
CA ALA A 113 -1.08 12.59 2.62
C ALA A 113 -2.32 13.26 2.03
N TYR A 114 -2.97 12.62 1.05
CA TYR A 114 -4.21 13.11 0.47
C TYR A 114 -5.36 13.19 1.48
N HIS A 115 -5.38 12.29 2.46
CA HIS A 115 -6.40 12.26 3.51
C HIS A 115 -6.01 12.99 4.80
N GLY A 116 -4.83 13.60 4.86
CA GLY A 116 -4.41 14.45 5.98
C GLY A 116 -4.03 13.72 7.27
N HIS A 117 -3.80 12.41 7.23
CA HIS A 117 -3.53 11.59 8.43
C HIS A 117 -2.07 11.68 8.86
N LEU A 118 -1.74 12.74 9.59
CA LEU A 118 -0.36 13.09 9.98
C LEU A 118 0.36 12.00 10.78
N ASP A 119 -0.33 11.34 11.70
CA ASP A 119 0.19 10.24 12.51
C ASP A 119 0.64 9.05 11.64
N ILE A 120 -0.17 8.67 10.65
CA ILE A 120 0.17 7.64 9.67
C ILE A 120 1.33 8.12 8.78
N VAL A 121 1.32 9.36 8.30
CA VAL A 121 2.43 9.92 7.49
C VAL A 121 3.76 9.86 8.24
N LYS A 122 3.79 10.27 9.51
CA LYS A 122 4.96 10.18 10.38
C LYS A 122 5.46 8.74 10.49
N ALA A 123 4.57 7.81 10.78
CA ALA A 123 4.93 6.40 10.92
C ALA A 123 5.45 5.80 9.62
N LEU A 124 4.84 6.13 8.47
CA LEU A 124 5.29 5.69 7.15
C LEU A 124 6.72 6.15 6.84
N ILE A 125 7.03 7.43 7.07
CA ILE A 125 8.37 7.98 6.84
C ILE A 125 9.40 7.31 7.76
N GLN A 126 9.05 7.11 9.04
CA GLN A 126 9.91 6.37 9.99
C GLN A 126 10.19 4.93 9.53
N HIS A 127 9.28 4.31 8.79
CA HIS A 127 9.43 2.96 8.23
C HIS A 127 10.01 2.96 6.79
N GLY A 128 10.63 4.07 6.36
CA GLY A 128 11.35 4.13 5.09
C GLY A 128 10.48 4.42 3.86
N ALA A 129 9.28 5.00 4.06
CA ALA A 129 8.52 5.52 2.94
C ALA A 129 9.31 6.64 2.24
N GLN A 130 9.39 6.56 0.91
CA GLN A 130 10.06 7.55 0.09
C GLN A 130 9.20 8.82 0.06
N ILE A 131 9.72 9.90 0.63
CA ILE A 131 9.02 11.19 0.78
C ILE A 131 8.53 11.72 -0.58
N ASN A 132 9.36 11.55 -1.61
CA ASN A 132 9.11 11.99 -2.98
C ASN A 132 8.39 10.92 -3.83
N SER A 133 7.65 10.01 -3.20
CA SER A 133 6.82 9.04 -3.92
C SER A 133 5.78 9.73 -4.79
N THR A 134 5.62 9.21 -6.01
CA THR A 134 4.68 9.72 -7.01
C THR A 134 3.63 8.68 -7.38
N ASN A 135 2.47 9.14 -7.86
CA ASN A 135 1.52 8.28 -8.56
C ASN A 135 1.95 8.06 -10.04
N TYR A 136 1.11 7.41 -10.85
CA TYR A 136 1.37 7.24 -12.29
C TYR A 136 1.34 8.54 -13.12
N LYS A 137 0.81 9.62 -12.57
CA LYS A 137 0.81 10.96 -13.17
C LYS A 137 1.98 11.82 -12.70
N GLY A 138 2.92 11.27 -11.92
CA GLY A 138 4.02 12.05 -11.36
C GLY A 138 3.63 12.95 -10.18
N THR A 139 2.36 12.94 -9.74
CA THR A 139 1.89 13.75 -8.61
C THR A 139 2.50 13.24 -7.30
N THR A 140 3.16 14.12 -6.55
CA THR A 140 3.85 13.77 -5.29
C THR A 140 2.91 13.77 -4.09
N ALA A 141 3.32 13.12 -2.99
CA ALA A 141 2.60 13.20 -1.71
C ALA A 141 2.40 14.64 -1.21
N LEU A 142 3.37 15.53 -1.46
CA LEU A 142 3.29 16.95 -1.10
C LEU A 142 2.18 17.69 -1.87
N MET A 143 2.05 17.44 -3.18
CA MET A 143 0.96 18.00 -4.01
C MET A 143 -0.42 17.51 -3.54
N TYR A 144 -0.51 16.25 -3.08
CA TYR A 144 -1.74 15.73 -2.50
C TYR A 144 -2.07 16.33 -1.13
N ALA A 145 -1.08 16.58 -0.29
CA ALA A 145 -1.27 17.31 0.97
C ALA A 145 -1.78 18.75 0.74
N LEU A 146 -1.36 19.40 -0.35
CA LEU A 146 -1.90 20.70 -0.76
C LEU A 146 -3.39 20.60 -1.12
N SER A 147 -3.78 19.56 -1.87
CA SER A 147 -5.20 19.31 -2.19
C SER A 147 -6.03 19.06 -0.91
N HIS A 148 -5.47 18.35 0.08
CA HIS A 148 -6.12 18.18 1.38
C HIS A 148 -6.32 19.51 2.10
N TYR A 149 -5.28 20.36 2.13
CA TYR A 149 -5.36 21.69 2.74
C TYR A 149 -6.44 22.55 2.11
N GLU A 150 -6.59 22.54 0.78
CA GLU A 150 -7.65 23.30 0.10
C GLU A 150 -9.05 22.91 0.61
N MET A 151 -9.30 21.61 0.78
CA MET A 151 -10.60 21.08 1.20
C MET A 151 -10.88 21.23 2.70
N HIS A 152 -9.83 21.17 3.54
CA HIS A 152 -9.99 21.03 5.00
C HIS A 152 -9.28 22.11 5.82
N GLN A 153 -8.51 23.00 5.19
CA GLN A 153 -7.71 24.07 5.81
C GLN A 153 -6.73 23.55 6.87
N ASN A 154 -6.21 22.33 6.69
CA ASN A 154 -5.24 21.70 7.57
C ASN A 154 -3.92 21.43 6.83
N ASP A 155 -2.88 22.17 7.19
CA ASP A 155 -1.56 22.14 6.56
C ASP A 155 -0.55 21.27 7.33
N SER A 156 -0.99 20.53 8.35
CA SER A 156 -0.10 19.79 9.24
C SER A 156 0.75 18.76 8.50
N VAL A 157 0.14 18.02 7.56
CA VAL A 157 0.87 17.06 6.71
C VAL A 157 1.80 17.79 5.74
N PHE A 158 1.33 18.89 5.13
CA PHE A 158 2.12 19.67 4.18
C PHE A 158 3.40 20.18 4.84
N LYS A 159 3.29 20.86 5.98
CA LYS A 159 4.43 21.35 6.77
C LYS A 159 5.37 20.23 7.20
N TYR A 160 4.82 19.09 7.59
CA TYR A 160 5.64 17.95 7.99
C TYR A 160 6.40 17.32 6.83
N LEU A 161 5.80 17.20 5.65
CA LEU A 161 6.50 16.70 4.46
C LEU A 161 7.64 17.64 4.04
N ILE A 162 7.40 18.96 4.08
CA ILE A 162 8.44 19.97 3.85
C ILE A 162 9.59 19.82 4.85
N SER A 163 9.30 19.72 6.15
CA SER A 163 10.34 19.59 7.16
C SER A 163 11.12 18.26 7.06
N CYS A 164 10.55 17.25 6.43
CA CYS A 164 11.26 16.00 6.10
C CYS A 164 12.10 16.11 4.81
N GLY A 165 12.08 17.23 4.09
CA GLY A 165 12.84 17.44 2.86
C GLY A 165 12.11 16.99 1.59
N ALA A 166 10.78 17.11 1.55
CA ALA A 166 10.03 16.89 0.31
C ALA A 166 10.49 17.85 -0.80
N ASP A 167 10.71 17.30 -1.99
CA ASP A 167 11.17 18.08 -3.14
C ASP A 167 10.03 18.88 -3.75
N THR A 168 10.17 20.20 -3.69
CA THR A 168 9.19 21.19 -4.15
C THR A 168 9.35 21.52 -5.64
N ALA A 169 10.43 21.08 -6.27
CA ALA A 169 10.73 21.29 -7.68
C ALA A 169 10.23 20.16 -8.58
N MET A 170 9.86 19.00 -8.01
CA MET A 170 9.32 17.88 -8.79
C MET A 170 8.07 18.29 -9.55
N GLN A 171 8.08 17.97 -10.84
CA GLN A 171 6.97 18.22 -11.75
C GLN A 171 6.16 16.94 -11.99
N ASP A 172 4.85 17.11 -12.08
CA ASP A 172 3.95 16.05 -12.50
C ASP A 172 3.87 15.94 -14.04
N ALA A 173 3.00 15.08 -14.54
CA ALA A 173 2.79 14.87 -15.98
C ALA A 173 2.25 16.11 -16.72
N HIS A 174 1.77 17.13 -16.01
CA HIS A 174 1.36 18.42 -16.56
C HIS A 174 2.51 19.44 -16.56
N GLY A 175 3.70 19.07 -16.11
CA GLY A 175 4.85 19.96 -15.96
C GLY A 175 4.71 20.92 -14.77
N LYS A 176 3.74 20.67 -13.87
CA LYS A 176 3.47 21.54 -12.73
C LYS A 176 4.14 21.02 -11.47
N ASN A 177 4.80 21.89 -10.74
CA ASN A 177 5.34 21.63 -9.41
C ASN A 177 4.35 22.10 -8.32
N VAL A 178 4.71 21.91 -7.03
CA VAL A 178 3.84 22.32 -5.92
C VAL A 178 3.61 23.84 -5.86
N ARG A 179 4.61 24.65 -6.19
CA ARG A 179 4.52 26.12 -6.19
C ARG A 179 3.53 26.60 -7.26
N ASP A 180 3.55 25.98 -8.44
CA ASP A 180 2.61 26.29 -9.53
C ASP A 180 1.16 26.09 -9.06
N TYR A 181 0.89 24.97 -8.39
CA TYR A 181 -0.44 24.70 -7.82
C TYR A 181 -0.83 25.65 -6.68
N ILE A 182 0.12 26.08 -5.85
CA ILE A 182 -0.13 27.08 -4.79
C ILE A 182 -0.55 28.41 -5.41
N ALA A 183 0.16 28.87 -6.44
CA ALA A 183 -0.13 30.12 -7.12
C ALA A 183 -1.49 30.08 -7.84
N GLU A 184 -1.79 29.00 -8.56
CA GLU A 184 -3.07 28.83 -9.28
C GLU A 184 -4.28 28.85 -8.35
N LYS A 185 -4.12 28.32 -7.14
CA LYS A 185 -5.19 28.24 -6.14
C LYS A 185 -5.24 29.44 -5.19
N GLY A 186 -4.32 30.40 -5.32
CA GLY A 186 -4.23 31.58 -4.44
C GLY A 186 -3.88 31.24 -2.99
N LEU A 187 -3.14 30.15 -2.75
CA LEU A 187 -2.79 29.66 -1.41
C LEU A 187 -1.46 30.23 -0.90
N GLU A 188 -1.23 31.52 -1.11
CA GLU A 188 0.06 32.21 -0.88
C GLU A 188 0.61 32.02 0.54
N ILE A 189 -0.27 31.82 1.52
CA ILE A 189 0.08 31.52 2.92
C ILE A 189 1.05 30.32 3.02
N LEU A 190 0.96 29.37 2.10
CA LEU A 190 1.80 28.17 2.09
C LEU A 190 3.16 28.37 1.41
N LEU A 191 3.37 29.44 0.62
CA LEU A 191 4.65 29.72 -0.03
C LEU A 191 5.76 29.95 1.01
N ASN A 192 5.42 30.60 2.12
CA ASN A 192 6.34 30.83 3.24
C ASN A 192 6.94 29.52 3.81
N ASN A 193 6.21 28.40 3.69
CA ASN A 193 6.72 27.10 4.14
C ASN A 193 7.64 26.47 3.10
N VAL A 194 7.48 26.79 1.82
CA VAL A 194 8.20 26.17 0.70
C VAL A 194 9.56 26.83 0.45
N ASP A 195 9.72 28.07 0.88
CA ASP A 195 10.93 28.88 0.69
C ASP A 195 11.84 28.97 1.93
N ALA A 196 11.46 28.29 3.03
CA ALA A 196 12.22 28.21 4.29
C ALA A 196 13.10 26.96 4.36
#